data_AF-A0A8C8JLH9-F1
#
_entry.id   AF-A0A8C8JLH9-F1
#
_cell.length_a   1.000
_cell.length_b   1.000
_cell.length_c   1.000
_cell.angle_alpha   90.00
_cell.angle_beta   90.00
_cell.angle_gamma   90.00
#
_symmetry.space_group_name_H-M   'P 1'
#
loop_
_entity.id
_entity.type
_entity.pdbx_description
1 polymer ?
#
loop_
_entity_poly.entity_id
_entity_poly.type
_entity_poly.pdbx_seq_one_letter_code
_entity_poly.pdbx_strand_id
1 'polypeptide(L)'
;MGSTPFSGKGRGGGGLQDLGCMPWKLSKQKGMVGGEVGEGTGGGEERSDLREHDISTPPAPPPTPIYHEKQRRELCALHALNNVFQDGAAFSRDTLQDIYQRLSPGTLVTPHKKSVLGNGNYDVNVIMAALQTRGFEAVWWDKRRDVGSIALSNVTGFILNVPSNLRWGPLRLPLKRQHWIGVREVDGVYYNLDSKLRSPHTIGNPDELRKFLRHQLRGKNCELLLVVSEEVEIHQTWRSDGC
;
A
#
# COMPACT_ATOMS: atom_id res chain seq x y z
N MET A 1 69.58 -14.60 -1.01
CA MET A 1 69.40 -13.15 -0.80
C MET A 1 68.13 -12.76 -1.53
N GLY A 2 67.01 -12.30 -0.96
CA GLY A 2 66.54 -12.11 0.41
C GLY A 2 65.00 -12.31 0.39
N SER A 3 64.43 -12.95 1.40
CA SER A 3 63.71 -12.30 2.51
C SER A 3 62.21 -12.04 2.23
N THR A 4 61.36 -12.96 2.69
CA THR A 4 60.08 -12.63 3.36
C THR A 4 60.38 -12.43 4.87
N PRO A 5 59.45 -12.02 5.79
CA PRO A 5 57.99 -11.86 5.74
C PRO A 5 57.42 -10.61 6.48
N PHE A 6 56.09 -10.34 6.43
CA PHE A 6 55.17 -10.30 7.59
C PHE A 6 53.80 -9.64 7.30
N SER A 7 52.83 -10.13 8.07
CA SER A 7 51.39 -9.87 8.11
C SER A 7 51.02 -8.50 8.71
N GLY A 8 49.91 -7.91 8.23
CA GLY A 8 49.33 -6.67 8.73
C GLY A 8 47.81 -6.65 8.59
N LYS A 9 47.13 -6.75 9.73
CA LYS A 9 45.68 -6.87 9.94
C LYS A 9 45.04 -5.47 9.99
N GLY A 10 44.07 -5.18 9.12
CA GLY A 10 43.29 -3.94 9.15
C GLY A 10 41.79 -4.23 9.20
N ARG A 11 41.22 -4.22 10.41
CA ARG A 11 39.77 -4.21 10.64
C ARG A 11 39.19 -2.87 10.17
N GLY A 12 38.21 -2.91 9.30
CA GLY A 12 37.35 -1.77 8.97
C GLY A 12 35.92 -2.27 8.84
N GLY A 13 35.25 -2.45 9.98
CA GLY A 13 33.84 -2.79 10.04
C GLY A 13 33.01 -1.60 9.55
N GLY A 14 32.37 -1.74 8.40
CA GLY A 14 31.27 -0.90 7.95
C GLY A 14 30.06 -1.79 7.74
N GLY A 15 29.22 -1.90 8.76
CA GLY A 15 27.98 -2.69 8.70
C GLY A 15 27.11 -2.23 7.55
N LEU A 16 26.82 -3.16 6.63
CA LEU A 16 25.80 -3.00 5.61
C LEU A 16 24.43 -3.00 6.29
N GLN A 17 23.97 -1.81 6.67
CA GLN A 17 22.69 -1.61 7.34
C GLN A 17 21.55 -1.86 6.35
N ASP A 18 20.93 -3.02 6.51
CA ASP A 18 19.50 -3.35 6.41
C ASP A 18 18.61 -2.33 5.66
N LEU A 19 18.38 -2.56 4.36
CA LEU A 19 17.31 -1.93 3.57
C LEU A 19 16.17 -2.91 3.30
N GLY A 20 15.78 -3.69 4.32
CA GLY A 20 14.49 -4.37 4.35
C GLY A 20 13.40 -3.38 4.81
N CYS A 21 12.23 -3.41 4.16
CA CYS A 21 11.05 -2.58 4.43
C CYS A 21 10.98 -2.09 5.88
N MET A 22 11.47 -0.88 6.11
CA MET A 22 11.42 -0.27 7.44
C MET A 22 9.98 0.22 7.70
N PRO A 23 9.50 0.11 8.95
CA PRO A 23 8.29 0.81 9.35
C PRO A 23 8.55 2.30 9.17
N TRP A 24 7.94 2.91 8.16
CA TRP A 24 7.98 4.35 7.97
C TRP A 24 7.27 4.96 9.19
N LYS A 25 8.05 5.52 10.11
CA LYS A 25 7.53 6.18 11.30
C LYS A 25 7.35 7.65 10.98
N LEU A 26 6.13 8.17 11.05
CA LEU A 26 5.91 9.60 11.24
C LEU A 26 6.17 9.95 12.71
N SER A 27 7.03 10.94 12.94
CA SER A 27 7.13 11.62 14.23
C SER A 27 5.83 12.39 14.48
N LYS A 28 5.09 12.02 15.54
CA LYS A 28 4.02 12.86 16.08
C LYS A 28 4.65 14.10 16.71
N GLN A 29 4.33 15.29 16.22
CA GLN A 29 4.63 16.54 16.92
C GLN A 29 3.65 16.68 18.08
N LYS A 30 4.17 16.53 19.30
CA LYS A 30 3.44 16.71 20.56
C LYS A 30 3.23 18.21 20.78
N GLY A 31 1.98 18.66 20.76
CA GLY A 31 1.60 20.01 21.18
C GLY A 31 1.96 20.21 22.64
N MET A 32 2.78 21.22 22.90
CA MET A 32 3.15 21.71 24.23
C MET A 32 2.04 22.68 24.67
N VAL A 33 1.25 22.31 25.69
CA VAL A 33 0.46 23.28 26.46
C VAL A 33 1.22 23.50 27.75
N GLY A 34 1.77 24.71 27.88
CA GLY A 34 2.27 25.27 29.13
C GLY A 34 1.45 26.52 29.45
N GLY A 35 1.15 26.74 30.73
CA GLY A 35 0.45 27.93 31.20
C GLY A 35 -0.11 27.73 32.61
N GLU A 36 0.66 28.17 33.59
CA GLU A 36 0.42 28.14 35.04
C GLU A 36 -0.46 29.31 35.54
N VAL A 37 -1.19 29.03 36.64
CA VAL A 37 -1.72 29.82 37.78
C VAL A 37 -2.12 31.31 37.68
N GLY A 38 -3.25 31.61 38.32
CA GLY A 38 -3.58 32.92 38.92
C GLY A 38 -4.87 32.90 39.75
N GLU A 39 -4.75 32.86 41.08
CA GLU A 39 -5.84 33.15 42.04
C GLU A 39 -6.18 34.65 42.06
N GLY A 40 -7.47 34.98 42.27
CA GLY A 40 -7.92 36.36 42.50
C GLY A 40 -9.43 36.46 42.74
N THR A 41 -9.78 36.97 43.91
CA THR A 41 -11.07 36.94 44.59
C THR A 41 -12.04 38.06 44.17
N GLY A 42 -13.35 37.74 44.12
CA GLY A 42 -14.42 38.59 44.67
C GLY A 42 -15.22 39.53 43.76
N GLY A 43 -16.56 39.34 43.76
CA GLY A 43 -17.53 40.44 43.76
C GLY A 43 -18.53 40.51 42.60
N GLY A 44 -19.80 40.20 42.89
CA GLY A 44 -20.95 41.07 42.60
C GLY A 44 -21.55 41.13 41.19
N GLU A 45 -22.72 40.47 41.07
CA GLU A 45 -23.94 40.94 40.40
C GLU A 45 -24.15 40.86 38.87
N GLU A 46 -25.44 40.66 38.58
CA GLU A 46 -26.21 40.72 37.33
C GLU A 46 -26.17 39.54 36.34
N ARG A 47 -27.22 38.73 36.53
CA ARG A 47 -27.74 37.68 35.67
C ARG A 47 -28.44 38.30 34.45
N SER A 48 -27.79 38.22 33.29
CA SER A 48 -28.44 38.35 31.98
C SER A 48 -28.40 37.01 31.25
N ASP A 49 -29.52 36.29 31.27
CA ASP A 49 -29.76 35.04 30.55
C ASP A 49 -29.77 35.30 29.03
N LEU A 50 -28.60 35.29 28.39
CA LEU A 50 -28.46 35.15 26.94
C LEU A 50 -28.25 33.67 26.63
N ARG A 51 -29.28 33.06 26.06
CA ARG A 51 -29.27 31.68 25.55
C ARG A 51 -28.25 31.57 24.42
N GLU A 52 -27.05 31.10 24.72
CA GLU A 52 -26.15 30.52 23.73
C GLU A 52 -26.86 29.32 23.09
N HIS A 53 -27.23 29.48 21.82
CA HIS A 53 -27.60 28.35 20.98
C HIS A 53 -26.34 27.51 20.78
N ASP A 54 -26.20 26.49 21.63
CA ASP A 54 -25.27 25.39 21.46
C ASP A 54 -25.54 24.75 20.09
N ILE A 55 -24.74 25.13 19.09
CA ILE A 55 -24.65 24.42 17.82
C ILE A 55 -23.88 23.15 18.14
N SER A 56 -24.59 22.17 18.71
CA SER A 56 -24.09 20.81 18.90
C SER A 56 -23.67 20.30 17.52
N THR A 57 -22.36 20.30 17.27
CA THR A 57 -21.80 19.68 16.06
C THR A 57 -22.22 18.21 16.09
N PRO A 58 -22.86 17.69 15.03
CA PRO A 58 -23.31 16.30 15.04
C PRO A 58 -22.09 15.38 15.28
N PRO A 59 -22.24 14.32 16.09
CA PRO A 59 -21.16 13.39 16.36
C PRO A 59 -20.67 12.81 15.03
N ALA A 60 -19.35 12.82 14.83
CA ALA A 60 -18.73 12.25 13.65
C ALA A 60 -19.23 10.80 13.45
N PRO A 61 -19.53 10.40 12.20
CA PRO A 61 -19.98 9.04 11.93
C PRO A 61 -18.93 8.03 12.43
N PRO A 62 -19.37 6.83 12.87
CA PRO A 62 -18.45 5.79 13.31
C PRO A 62 -17.49 5.43 12.17
N PRO A 63 -16.21 5.14 12.48
CA PRO A 63 -15.21 4.84 11.46
C PRO A 63 -15.62 3.60 10.67
N THR A 64 -15.54 3.66 9.34
CA THR A 64 -15.84 2.47 8.54
C THR A 64 -14.78 1.39 8.80
N PRO A 65 -15.19 0.13 8.97
CA PRO A 65 -14.24 -0.96 9.18
C PRO A 65 -13.47 -1.21 7.87
N ILE A 66 -12.15 -1.02 7.92
CA ILE A 66 -11.26 -1.24 6.78
C ILE A 66 -11.15 -2.74 6.52
N TYR A 67 -11.53 -3.17 5.32
CA TYR A 67 -11.34 -4.55 4.89
C TYR A 67 -9.85 -4.82 4.64
N HIS A 68 -9.34 -5.89 5.24
CA HIS A 68 -7.95 -6.32 5.06
C HIS A 68 -7.82 -7.83 5.09
N GLU A 69 -7.54 -8.40 3.92
CA GLU A 69 -7.24 -9.80 3.75
C GLU A 69 -5.75 -10.06 3.92
N LYS A 70 -5.42 -10.96 4.85
CA LYS A 70 -4.04 -11.41 5.10
C LYS A 70 -3.67 -12.54 4.16
N GLN A 71 -2.40 -12.53 3.74
CA GLN A 71 -1.89 -13.46 2.77
C GLN A 71 -1.98 -14.90 3.29
N ARG A 72 -2.61 -15.76 2.48
CA ARG A 72 -2.53 -17.21 2.63
C ARG A 72 -1.81 -17.78 1.42
N ARG A 73 -0.72 -18.51 1.62
CA ARG A 73 0.12 -19.10 0.55
C ARG A 73 0.74 -18.01 -0.35
N GLU A 74 0.90 -18.23 -1.65
CA GLU A 74 1.52 -17.23 -2.56
C GLU A 74 0.48 -16.34 -3.27
N LEU A 75 -0.77 -16.27 -2.79
CA LEU A 75 -1.91 -15.56 -3.39
C LEU A 75 -1.88 -14.02 -3.24
N CYS A 76 -0.70 -13.40 -3.26
CA CYS A 76 -0.56 -11.95 -3.03
C CYS A 76 -1.35 -11.10 -4.03
N ALA A 77 -1.44 -11.50 -5.30
CA ALA A 77 -2.24 -10.80 -6.32
C ALA A 77 -3.74 -10.79 -5.99
N LEU A 78 -4.30 -11.93 -5.58
CA LEU A 78 -5.70 -12.06 -5.16
C LEU A 78 -6.02 -11.10 -4.02
N HIS A 79 -5.19 -11.14 -2.98
CA HIS A 79 -5.41 -10.31 -1.80
C HIS A 79 -5.17 -8.83 -2.08
N ALA A 80 -4.23 -8.47 -2.96
CA ALA A 80 -4.05 -7.09 -3.39
C ALA A 80 -5.30 -6.55 -4.08
N LEU A 81 -5.91 -7.33 -4.98
CA LEU A 81 -7.19 -6.99 -5.61
C LEU A 81 -8.31 -6.83 -4.58
N ASN A 82 -8.58 -7.85 -3.76
CA ASN A 82 -9.65 -7.79 -2.75
C ASN A 82 -9.47 -6.63 -1.77
N ASN A 83 -8.22 -6.34 -1.37
CA ASN A 83 -7.89 -5.22 -0.51
C ASN A 83 -8.14 -3.88 -1.20
N VAL A 84 -7.78 -3.71 -2.48
CA VAL A 84 -8.08 -2.47 -3.22
C VAL A 84 -9.58 -2.25 -3.36
N PHE A 85 -10.35 -3.31 -3.60
CA PHE A 85 -11.80 -3.24 -3.72
C PHE A 85 -12.55 -3.19 -2.37
N GLN A 86 -11.82 -3.33 -1.26
CA GLN A 86 -12.38 -3.41 0.09
C GLN A 86 -13.48 -4.48 0.24
N ASP A 87 -13.35 -5.59 -0.50
CA ASP A 87 -14.33 -6.67 -0.53
C ASP A 87 -13.65 -8.02 -0.76
N GLY A 88 -13.88 -8.96 0.17
CA GLY A 88 -13.32 -10.33 0.09
C GLY A 88 -14.01 -11.25 -0.90
N ALA A 89 -15.19 -10.87 -1.37
CA ALA A 89 -15.90 -11.53 -2.46
C ALA A 89 -15.61 -10.86 -3.82
N ALA A 90 -14.72 -9.85 -3.87
CA ALA A 90 -14.41 -9.17 -5.12
C ALA A 90 -13.76 -10.12 -6.13
N PHE A 91 -12.79 -10.89 -5.68
CA PHE A 91 -12.13 -11.88 -6.51
C PHE A 91 -11.97 -13.16 -5.71
N SER A 92 -12.10 -14.28 -6.42
CA SER A 92 -11.85 -15.60 -5.88
C SER A 92 -10.61 -16.21 -6.52
N ARG A 93 -9.98 -17.15 -5.81
CA ARG A 93 -8.89 -17.96 -6.36
C ARG A 93 -9.31 -18.64 -7.66
N ASP A 94 -10.53 -19.15 -7.73
CA ASP A 94 -11.00 -19.91 -8.89
C ASP A 94 -11.17 -18.98 -10.09
N THR A 95 -11.71 -17.78 -9.89
CA THR A 95 -11.79 -16.75 -10.95
C THR A 95 -10.41 -16.39 -11.50
N LEU A 96 -9.42 -16.14 -10.64
CA LEU A 96 -8.05 -15.82 -11.09
C LEU A 96 -7.37 -17.03 -11.75
N GLN A 97 -7.67 -18.25 -11.27
CA GLN A 97 -7.15 -19.47 -11.85
C GLN A 97 -7.70 -19.73 -13.25
N ASP A 98 -8.97 -19.44 -13.49
CA ASP A 98 -9.61 -19.55 -14.80
C ASP A 98 -9.02 -18.53 -15.79
N ILE A 99 -8.86 -17.28 -15.35
CA ILE A 99 -8.20 -16.23 -16.14
C ILE A 99 -6.77 -16.66 -16.52
N TYR A 100 -5.99 -17.13 -15.55
CA TYR A 100 -4.63 -17.62 -15.79
C TYR A 100 -4.59 -18.75 -16.84
N GLN A 101 -5.52 -19.70 -16.79
CA GLN A 101 -5.59 -20.79 -17.76
C GLN A 101 -5.94 -20.30 -19.17
N ARG A 102 -6.86 -19.34 -19.29
CA ARG A 102 -7.23 -18.73 -20.58
C ARG A 102 -6.08 -17.95 -21.22
N LEU A 103 -5.29 -17.25 -20.41
CA LEU A 103 -4.12 -16.50 -20.87
C LEU A 103 -2.93 -17.38 -21.22
N SER A 104 -2.86 -18.61 -20.70
CA SER A 104 -1.76 -19.57 -20.92
C SER A 104 -2.25 -20.95 -21.42
N PRO A 105 -2.91 -21.01 -22.60
CA PRO A 105 -3.54 -22.24 -23.10
C PRO A 105 -2.54 -23.36 -23.43
N GLY A 106 -1.25 -23.05 -23.57
CA GLY A 106 -0.18 -24.03 -23.86
C GLY A 106 0.34 -24.82 -22.65
N THR A 107 -0.14 -24.56 -21.44
CA THR A 107 0.31 -25.28 -20.21
C THR A 107 -0.47 -26.58 -19.97
N LEU A 108 -0.96 -27.20 -21.05
CA LEU A 108 -1.72 -28.44 -21.04
C LEU A 108 -0.80 -29.63 -20.86
N VAL A 109 -0.52 -29.98 -19.60
CA VAL A 109 -0.20 -31.36 -19.23
C VAL A 109 -1.07 -31.80 -18.05
N THR A 110 -2.13 -32.54 -18.41
CA THR A 110 -2.95 -33.52 -17.67
C THR A 110 -4.30 -33.16 -17.02
N PRO A 111 -5.30 -34.06 -17.13
CA PRO A 111 -6.73 -33.71 -17.15
C PRO A 111 -7.45 -33.67 -15.80
N HIS A 112 -6.84 -34.10 -14.68
CA HIS A 112 -7.52 -34.11 -13.36
C HIS A 112 -6.63 -33.79 -12.14
N LYS A 113 -5.42 -33.23 -12.29
CA LYS A 113 -4.44 -33.15 -11.17
C LYS A 113 -3.72 -31.82 -10.86
N LYS A 114 -3.98 -30.69 -11.52
CA LYS A 114 -3.36 -29.38 -11.14
C LYS A 114 -4.21 -28.44 -10.29
N SER A 115 -5.45 -28.80 -9.96
CA SER A 115 -6.38 -27.94 -9.20
C SER A 115 -5.95 -27.60 -7.75
N VAL A 116 -4.90 -28.23 -7.21
CA VAL A 116 -4.48 -28.04 -5.80
C VAL A 116 -3.12 -27.34 -5.66
N LEU A 117 -2.30 -27.27 -6.73
CA LEU A 117 -0.96 -26.67 -6.72
C LEU A 117 -0.80 -25.47 -7.68
N GLY A 118 -1.89 -24.76 -7.97
CA GLY A 118 -1.79 -23.34 -8.34
C GLY A 118 -1.30 -22.59 -7.10
N ASN A 119 0.02 -22.39 -7.00
CA ASN A 119 0.66 -21.84 -5.79
C ASN A 119 0.19 -20.42 -5.43
N GLY A 120 -0.45 -19.71 -6.38
CA GLY A 120 -1.01 -18.38 -6.20
C GLY A 120 -0.14 -17.24 -6.74
N ASN A 121 0.99 -17.56 -7.37
CA ASN A 121 1.89 -16.60 -7.99
C ASN A 121 1.35 -16.11 -9.35
N TYR A 122 0.27 -15.34 -9.32
CA TYR A 122 -0.32 -14.74 -10.52
C TYR A 122 0.52 -13.54 -10.98
N ASP A 123 0.71 -13.44 -12.30
CA ASP A 123 1.40 -12.31 -12.93
C ASP A 123 0.46 -11.12 -13.16
N VAL A 124 1.02 -10.05 -13.75
CA VAL A 124 0.28 -8.82 -14.02
C VAL A 124 -0.85 -9.00 -15.03
N ASN A 125 -0.75 -9.92 -15.99
CA ASN A 125 -1.78 -10.11 -17.00
C ASN A 125 -3.06 -10.67 -16.36
N VAL A 126 -2.91 -11.55 -15.37
CA VAL A 126 -4.04 -12.03 -14.57
C VAL A 126 -4.70 -10.90 -13.79
N ILE A 127 -3.90 -9.98 -13.21
CA ILE A 127 -4.42 -8.82 -12.48
C ILE A 127 -5.20 -7.91 -13.44
N MET A 128 -4.63 -7.56 -14.59
CA MET A 128 -5.28 -6.72 -15.61
C MET A 128 -6.59 -7.34 -16.10
N ALA A 129 -6.56 -8.60 -16.51
CA ALA A 129 -7.74 -9.31 -16.98
C ALA A 129 -8.80 -9.43 -15.87
N ALA A 130 -8.41 -9.62 -14.60
CA ALA A 130 -9.35 -9.64 -13.49
C ALA A 130 -10.06 -8.29 -13.32
N LEU A 131 -9.33 -7.17 -13.33
CA LEU A 131 -9.91 -5.83 -13.26
C LEU A 131 -10.94 -5.59 -14.38
N GLN A 132 -10.60 -6.01 -15.60
CA GLN A 132 -11.47 -5.87 -16.77
C GLN A 132 -12.81 -6.61 -16.62
N THR A 133 -12.84 -7.76 -15.93
CA THR A 133 -14.12 -8.45 -15.66
C THR A 133 -15.07 -7.67 -14.76
N ARG A 134 -14.62 -6.57 -14.14
CA ARG A 134 -15.40 -5.70 -13.28
C ARG A 134 -15.54 -4.26 -13.79
N GLY A 135 -15.16 -3.97 -15.04
CA GLY A 135 -15.22 -2.61 -15.61
C GLY A 135 -14.16 -1.65 -15.07
N PHE A 136 -13.02 -2.20 -14.65
CA PHE A 136 -11.84 -1.44 -14.23
C PHE A 136 -10.66 -1.75 -15.15
N GLU A 137 -9.76 -0.78 -15.26
CA GLU A 137 -8.50 -0.92 -15.98
C GLU A 137 -7.32 -0.72 -15.04
N ALA A 138 -6.19 -1.35 -15.41
CA ALA A 138 -4.91 -1.16 -14.74
C ALA A 138 -4.01 -0.29 -15.62
N VAL A 139 -3.83 0.96 -15.22
CA VAL A 139 -2.92 1.89 -15.89
C VAL A 139 -1.52 1.72 -15.38
N TRP A 140 -0.58 1.41 -16.26
CA TRP A 140 0.82 1.32 -15.89
C TRP A 140 1.42 2.70 -15.68
N TRP A 141 1.86 3.00 -14.46
CA TRP A 141 2.48 4.29 -14.17
C TRP A 141 3.91 4.37 -14.68
N ASP A 142 4.21 5.40 -15.47
CA ASP A 142 5.58 5.71 -15.91
C ASP A 142 6.36 6.35 -14.76
N LYS A 143 7.33 5.61 -14.20
CA LYS A 143 8.16 6.06 -13.07
C LYS A 143 9.00 7.31 -13.36
N ARG A 144 9.14 7.69 -14.63
CA ARG A 144 9.84 8.91 -15.05
C ARG A 144 8.99 10.16 -14.84
N ARG A 145 7.67 10.01 -14.69
CA ARG A 145 6.73 11.10 -14.43
C ARG A 145 6.60 11.35 -12.93
N ASP A 146 6.31 12.59 -12.56
CA ASP A 146 6.05 12.91 -11.17
C ASP A 146 4.66 12.44 -10.75
N VAL A 147 4.58 11.73 -9.62
CA VAL A 147 3.31 11.23 -9.06
C VAL A 147 2.35 12.36 -8.65
N GLY A 148 2.84 13.61 -8.58
CA GLY A 148 2.01 14.80 -8.43
C GLY A 148 1.01 14.97 -9.57
N SER A 149 1.33 14.47 -10.78
CA SER A 149 0.44 14.50 -11.94
C SER A 149 -0.65 13.42 -11.95
N ILE A 150 -0.75 12.60 -10.89
CA ILE A 150 -1.87 11.65 -10.74
C ILE A 150 -3.08 12.41 -10.17
N ALA A 151 -4.20 12.36 -10.89
CA ALA A 151 -5.50 12.81 -10.39
C ALA A 151 -6.06 11.77 -9.41
N LEU A 152 -5.64 11.84 -8.15
CA LEU A 152 -5.93 10.84 -7.11
C LEU A 152 -7.44 10.57 -6.93
N SER A 153 -8.29 11.60 -7.10
CA SER A 153 -9.75 11.48 -7.00
C SER A 153 -10.37 10.53 -8.04
N ASN A 154 -9.69 10.32 -9.17
CA ASN A 154 -10.15 9.45 -10.25
C ASN A 154 -9.54 8.04 -10.15
N VAL A 155 -8.71 7.79 -9.13
CA VAL A 155 -8.04 6.51 -8.92
C VAL A 155 -8.71 5.76 -7.78
N THR A 156 -9.31 4.62 -8.12
CA THR A 156 -9.92 3.69 -7.17
C THR A 156 -8.88 3.15 -6.20
N GLY A 157 -7.69 2.81 -6.67
CA GLY A 157 -6.60 2.39 -5.78
C GLY A 157 -5.34 2.12 -6.55
N PHE A 158 -4.33 1.64 -5.83
CA PHE A 158 -3.02 1.39 -6.40
C PHE A 158 -2.60 -0.05 -6.12
N ILE A 159 -2.01 -0.69 -7.12
CA ILE A 159 -1.36 -1.99 -6.96
C ILE A 159 0.13 -1.79 -7.23
N LEU A 160 0.97 -2.12 -6.25
CA LEU A 160 2.42 -2.06 -6.42
C LEU A 160 3.01 -3.46 -6.52
N ASN A 161 3.97 -3.61 -7.42
CA ASN A 161 4.83 -4.79 -7.50
C ASN A 161 6.15 -4.48 -6.79
N VAL A 162 6.35 -4.95 -5.57
CA VAL A 162 7.54 -4.62 -4.77
C VAL A 162 8.43 -5.84 -4.54
N PRO A 163 9.77 -5.68 -4.51
CA PRO A 163 10.67 -6.76 -4.15
C PRO A 163 10.49 -7.14 -2.68
N SER A 164 10.21 -8.42 -2.42
CA SER A 164 10.04 -8.98 -1.07
C SER A 164 11.10 -10.05 -0.81
N ASN A 165 11.72 -9.99 0.38
CA ASN A 165 12.63 -11.04 0.83
C ASN A 165 11.84 -12.29 1.24
N LEU A 166 12.33 -13.47 0.83
CA LEU A 166 11.80 -14.73 1.31
C LEU A 166 12.26 -14.97 2.75
N ARG A 167 11.30 -15.13 3.67
CA ARG A 167 11.58 -15.51 5.07
C ARG A 167 11.49 -17.02 5.19
N TRP A 168 12.59 -17.69 5.53
CA TRP A 168 12.60 -19.11 5.89
C TRP A 168 13.05 -19.24 7.34
N GLY A 169 12.07 -19.26 8.26
CA GLY A 169 12.34 -19.22 9.70
C GLY A 169 13.12 -17.96 10.11
N PRO A 170 14.20 -18.08 10.91
CA PRO A 170 15.02 -16.94 11.31
C PRO A 170 15.93 -16.41 10.17
N LEU A 171 16.05 -17.15 9.05
CA LEU A 171 16.95 -16.78 7.95
C LEU A 171 16.21 -15.94 6.90
N ARG A 172 16.73 -14.74 6.64
CA ARG A 172 16.36 -13.92 5.48
C ARG A 172 17.21 -14.37 4.30
N LEU A 173 16.62 -15.15 3.39
CA LEU A 173 17.33 -15.55 2.18
C LEU A 173 17.42 -14.34 1.23
N PRO A 174 18.56 -14.13 0.55
CA PRO A 174 18.75 -13.04 -0.41
C PRO A 174 17.96 -13.23 -1.71
N LEU A 175 17.03 -14.20 -1.75
CA LEU A 175 16.13 -14.40 -2.88
C LEU A 175 14.98 -13.39 -2.79
N LYS A 176 15.05 -12.36 -3.65
CA LYS A 176 13.99 -11.38 -3.82
C LYS A 176 12.92 -11.97 -4.74
N ARG A 177 11.70 -12.07 -4.24
CA ARG A 177 10.52 -12.41 -5.05
C ARG A 177 9.65 -11.18 -5.17
N GLN A 178 8.98 -11.05 -6.32
CA GLN A 178 7.99 -10.01 -6.50
C GLN A 178 6.77 -10.27 -5.62
N HIS A 179 6.16 -9.19 -5.16
CA HIS A 179 5.05 -9.22 -4.22
C HIS A 179 4.08 -8.09 -4.53
N TRP A 180 2.83 -8.45 -4.76
CA TRP A 180 1.75 -7.51 -5.03
C TRP A 180 1.19 -6.96 -3.72
N ILE A 181 1.11 -5.63 -3.62
CA ILE A 181 0.47 -4.92 -2.50
C ILE A 181 -0.61 -3.99 -3.01
N GLY A 182 -1.71 -3.89 -2.26
CA GLY A 182 -2.77 -2.92 -2.51
C GLY A 182 -2.59 -1.67 -1.65
N VAL A 183 -2.91 -0.50 -2.20
CA VAL A 183 -3.07 0.76 -1.47
C VAL A 183 -4.41 1.35 -1.84
N ARG A 184 -5.19 1.78 -0.84
CA ARG A 184 -6.55 2.27 -1.03
C ARG A 184 -6.86 3.40 -0.07
N GLU A 185 -7.65 4.36 -0.55
CA GLU A 185 -8.29 5.38 0.28
C GLU A 185 -9.57 4.83 0.91
N VAL A 186 -9.70 5.00 2.22
CA VAL A 186 -10.92 4.72 2.99
C VAL A 186 -11.14 5.90 3.91
N ASP A 187 -12.33 6.52 3.85
CA ASP A 187 -12.71 7.70 4.63
C ASP A 187 -11.68 8.84 4.60
N GLY A 188 -11.16 9.19 3.41
CA GLY A 188 -10.20 10.29 3.24
C GLY A 188 -8.75 9.96 3.63
N VAL A 189 -8.46 8.72 4.01
CA VAL A 189 -7.14 8.29 4.48
C VAL A 189 -6.64 7.12 3.63
N TYR A 190 -5.40 7.20 3.16
CA TYR A 190 -4.74 6.13 2.42
C TYR A 190 -4.13 5.10 3.36
N TYR A 191 -4.28 3.83 3.01
CA TYR A 191 -3.73 2.70 3.76
C TYR A 191 -2.89 1.81 2.85
N ASN A 192 -1.73 1.39 3.36
CA ASN A 192 -1.02 0.24 2.84
C ASN A 192 -1.71 -1.03 3.33
N LEU A 193 -2.26 -1.78 2.37
CA LEU A 193 -3.00 -3.02 2.59
C LEU A 193 -2.20 -4.23 2.11
N ASP A 194 -0.87 -4.18 2.24
CA ASP A 194 -0.02 -5.35 2.06
C ASP A 194 -0.55 -6.51 2.90
N SER A 195 -0.86 -7.61 2.22
CA SER A 195 -1.42 -8.82 2.81
C SER A 195 -0.45 -9.52 3.78
N LYS A 196 0.85 -9.17 3.77
CA LYS A 196 1.84 -9.62 4.77
C LYS A 196 1.78 -8.86 6.10
N LEU A 197 1.08 -7.73 6.15
CA LEU A 197 0.93 -6.95 7.37
C LEU A 197 -0.07 -7.62 8.33
N ARG A 198 0.09 -7.36 9.63
CA ARG A 198 -0.84 -7.84 10.65
C ARG A 198 -2.16 -7.05 10.69
N SER A 199 -2.15 -5.84 10.14
CA SER A 199 -3.28 -4.92 10.05
C SER A 199 -2.99 -3.89 8.94
N PRO A 200 -4.03 -3.19 8.44
CA PRO A 200 -3.83 -2.01 7.59
C PRO A 200 -2.82 -1.05 8.21
N HIS A 201 -1.99 -0.47 7.37
CA HIS A 201 -0.99 0.47 7.83
C HIS A 201 -1.26 1.84 7.20
N THR A 202 -1.70 2.78 8.03
CA THR A 202 -2.17 4.12 7.65
C THR A 202 -1.08 4.95 7.01
N ILE A 203 -1.10 5.20 5.70
CA ILE A 203 -0.17 6.11 5.02
C ILE A 203 -0.49 7.58 5.36
N GLY A 204 -1.77 7.94 5.33
CA GLY A 204 -2.23 9.30 5.66
C GLY A 204 -2.95 9.99 4.51
N ASN A 205 -2.71 11.28 4.36
CA ASN A 205 -3.38 12.15 3.39
C ASN A 205 -2.77 12.02 1.96
N PRO A 206 -3.31 12.71 0.93
CA PRO A 206 -2.78 12.68 -0.43
C PRO A 206 -1.28 12.99 -0.57
N ASP A 207 -0.74 13.92 0.22
CA ASP A 207 0.66 14.31 0.13
C ASP A 207 1.60 13.25 0.72
N GLU A 208 1.21 12.62 1.83
CA GLU A 208 1.92 11.47 2.39
C GLU A 208 1.82 10.26 1.46
N LEU A 209 0.70 10.05 0.77
CA LEU A 209 0.61 9.05 -0.30
C LEU A 209 1.63 9.34 -1.42
N ARG A 210 1.66 10.56 -1.96
CA ARG A 210 2.62 10.92 -3.02
C ARG A 210 4.06 10.73 -2.57
N LYS A 211 4.38 11.02 -1.32
CA LYS A 211 5.70 10.77 -0.72
C LYS A 211 6.00 9.27 -0.62
N PHE A 212 5.03 8.47 -0.18
CA PHE A 212 5.12 7.02 -0.15
C PHE A 212 5.37 6.43 -1.55
N LEU A 213 4.59 6.83 -2.56
CA LEU A 213 4.74 6.35 -3.93
C LEU A 213 6.10 6.73 -4.51
N ARG A 214 6.55 7.99 -4.34
CA ARG A 214 7.90 8.42 -4.76
C ARG A 214 8.99 7.58 -4.11
N HIS A 215 8.84 7.25 -2.83
CA HIS A 215 9.81 6.41 -2.13
C HIS A 215 9.88 4.99 -2.73
N GLN A 216 8.72 4.36 -2.96
CA GLN A 216 8.65 3.02 -3.54
C GLN A 216 9.24 2.97 -4.96
N LEU A 217 8.87 3.94 -5.80
CA LEU A 217 9.29 4.00 -7.21
C LEU A 217 10.78 4.29 -7.42
N ARG A 218 11.51 4.77 -6.39
CA ARG A 218 12.99 4.85 -6.43
C ARG A 218 13.66 3.48 -6.52
N GLY A 219 12.97 2.42 -6.10
CA GLY A 219 13.47 1.05 -6.19
C GLY A 219 13.49 0.56 -7.64
N LYS A 220 14.63 -0.01 -8.08
CA LYS A 220 14.82 -0.48 -9.47
C LYS A 220 13.73 -1.46 -9.93
N ASN A 221 13.17 -2.26 -9.03
CA ASN A 221 12.22 -3.33 -9.34
C ASN A 221 10.81 -3.08 -8.77
N CYS A 222 10.42 -1.82 -8.55
CA CYS A 222 9.09 -1.46 -8.04
C CYS A 222 8.17 -0.96 -9.15
N GLU A 223 7.10 -1.66 -9.50
CA GLU A 223 6.11 -1.18 -10.50
C GLU A 223 4.85 -0.67 -9.80
N LEU A 224 4.12 0.24 -10.46
CA LEU A 224 2.91 0.84 -9.95
C LEU A 224 1.83 0.77 -11.03
N LEU A 225 0.69 0.21 -10.65
CA LEU A 225 -0.53 0.21 -11.44
C LEU A 225 -1.56 1.10 -10.74
N LEU A 226 -2.21 1.97 -11.50
CA LEU A 226 -3.40 2.70 -11.05
C LEU A 226 -4.62 1.86 -11.42
N VAL A 227 -5.47 1.57 -10.44
CA VAL A 227 -6.77 0.93 -10.68
C VAL A 227 -7.79 2.04 -10.88
N VAL A 228 -8.37 2.11 -12.07
CA VAL A 228 -9.30 3.17 -12.48
C VAL A 228 -10.53 2.53 -13.13
N SER A 229 -11.67 3.23 -13.16
CA SER A 229 -12.81 2.75 -13.96
C SER A 229 -12.48 2.79 -15.45
N GLU A 230 -13.16 1.97 -16.24
CA GLU A 230 -13.03 1.97 -17.69
C GLU A 230 -13.23 3.37 -18.29
N GLU A 231 -14.22 4.14 -17.82
CA GLU A 231 -14.47 5.52 -18.24
C GLU A 231 -13.28 6.45 -17.98
N VAL A 232 -12.67 6.37 -16.80
CA VAL A 232 -11.50 7.17 -16.44
C VAL A 232 -10.30 6.82 -17.33
N GLU A 233 -10.14 5.55 -17.71
CA GLU A 233 -9.08 5.16 -18.64
C GLU A 233 -9.35 5.66 -20.05
N ILE A 234 -10.57 5.52 -20.57
CA ILE A 234 -10.96 6.01 -21.91
C ILE A 234 -10.68 7.51 -22.04
N HIS A 235 -11.07 8.29 -21.03
CA HIS A 235 -10.85 9.74 -21.03
C HIS A 235 -9.48 10.16 -20.51
N GLN A 236 -8.67 9.21 -20.03
CA GLN A 236 -7.37 9.45 -19.42
C GLN A 236 -7.43 10.49 -18.29
N THR A 237 -8.53 10.57 -17.54
CA THR A 237 -8.71 11.59 -16.49
C THR A 237 -7.96 11.25 -15.20
N TRP A 238 -7.30 10.09 -15.13
CA TRP A 238 -6.37 9.71 -14.06
C TRP A 238 -5.06 10.50 -14.09
N ARG A 239 -4.73 11.13 -15.22
CA ARG A 239 -3.64 12.12 -15.30
C ARG A 239 -4.24 13.51 -15.14
N SER A 240 -3.61 14.31 -14.29
CA SER A 240 -3.80 15.75 -14.30
C SER A 240 -2.91 16.30 -15.40
N ASP A 241 -3.51 16.95 -16.40
CA ASP A 241 -2.76 17.79 -17.32
C ASP A 241 -2.17 18.91 -16.47
N GLY A 242 -0.87 18.81 -16.19
CA GLY A 242 -0.20 19.72 -15.26
C GLY A 242 -0.32 21.16 -15.73
N CYS A 243 -0.63 22.06 -14.79
CA CYS A 243 -0.17 23.45 -14.87
C CYS A 243 1.36 23.51 -14.97
#